data_AF-A0A0S3QYE9-F1
#
_entry.id   AF-A0A0S3QYE9-F1
#
_cell.length_a   1.000
_cell.length_b   1.000
_cell.length_c   1.000
_cell.angle_alpha   90.00
_cell.angle_beta   90.00
_cell.angle_gamma   90.00
#
_symmetry.space_group_name_H-M   'P 1'
#
loop_
_entity.id
_entity.type
_entity.pdbx_description
1 polymer ?
#
loop_
_entity_poly.entity_id
_entity_poly.type
_entity_poly.pdbx_seq_one_letter_code
_entity_poly.pdbx_strand_id
1 'polypeptide(L)'
;MKGYHLDGNKEMVSLGFMNIIGCISSCYVATGSFSRTVVNFTAGCETLASNIVMSIVVIISLQCLTKLLYFTPTAILASIILSALPGLIDINEAYKIWKVDKLDFLACVGAFFGVIFASVELGLLVAVAISLTKIIWISIGAGTETLGRLPGTDLFCDVQQYPMAVKTPGVAIIRVKSALLCFSNANSVRERILKWITREDAKGKIEGTTGSIVQLVILDTSNLVSIDTSGIASLEELHESLVSSGKQLAIANPGWQVIYKLKATNFVARIGGRVFLTIGEAIDCNLDF
;
A
#
# COMPACT_ATOMS: atom_id res chain seq x y z
N MET A 1 -3.50 -10.01 24.05
CA MET A 1 -4.74 -10.43 23.36
C MET A 1 -4.82 -11.95 23.45
N LYS A 2 -5.95 -12.51 23.93
CA LYS A 2 -6.18 -13.96 23.82
C LYS A 2 -6.21 -14.29 22.33
N GLY A 3 -5.44 -15.26 21.86
CA GLY A 3 -5.20 -15.54 20.44
C GLY A 3 -6.39 -16.15 19.69
N TYR A 4 -7.60 -15.63 19.90
CA TYR A 4 -8.79 -16.05 19.18
C TYR A 4 -8.92 -15.27 17.86
N HIS A 5 -9.37 -15.95 16.82
CA HIS A 5 -9.55 -15.35 15.51
C HIS A 5 -10.85 -14.54 15.48
N LEU A 6 -10.73 -13.25 15.14
CA LEU A 6 -11.85 -12.34 14.98
C LEU A 6 -12.23 -12.24 13.51
N ASP A 7 -13.52 -12.40 13.21
CA ASP A 7 -14.08 -12.27 11.87
C ASP A 7 -14.87 -10.96 11.77
N GLY A 8 -14.26 -9.95 11.14
CA GLY A 8 -14.85 -8.61 11.02
C GLY A 8 -16.19 -8.59 10.26
N ASN A 9 -16.41 -9.51 9.31
CA ASN A 9 -17.69 -9.59 8.60
C ASN A 9 -18.80 -10.03 9.56
N LYS A 10 -18.52 -10.99 10.45
CA LYS A 10 -19.48 -11.43 11.47
C LYS A 10 -19.74 -10.35 12.52
N GLU A 11 -18.72 -9.58 12.91
CA GLU A 11 -18.90 -8.45 13.83
C GLU A 11 -19.80 -7.37 13.22
N MET A 12 -19.59 -7.04 11.94
CA MET A 12 -20.39 -6.03 11.24
C MET A 12 -21.86 -6.45 11.12
N VAL A 13 -22.13 -7.72 10.78
CA VAL A 13 -23.50 -8.28 10.74
C VAL A 13 -24.14 -8.22 12.14
N SER A 14 -23.37 -8.54 13.19
CA SER A 14 -23.86 -8.53 14.57
C SER A 14 -24.22 -7.11 15.04
N LEU A 15 -23.38 -6.11 14.73
CA LEU A 15 -23.67 -4.69 15.01
C LEU A 15 -24.90 -4.19 14.26
N GLY A 16 -25.07 -4.61 13.00
CA GLY A 16 -26.25 -4.30 12.20
C GLY A 16 -27.53 -4.87 12.81
N PHE A 17 -27.51 -6.16 13.17
CA PHE A 17 -28.65 -6.83 13.80
C PHE A 17 -29.01 -6.22 15.17
N MET A 18 -28.01 -5.89 15.99
CA MET A 18 -28.21 -5.20 17.26
C MET A 18 -28.91 -3.85 17.09
N ASN A 19 -28.50 -3.04 16.10
CA ASN A 19 -29.13 -1.76 15.84
C ASN A 19 -30.55 -1.89 15.27
N ILE A 20 -30.83 -2.90 14.44
CA ILE A 20 -32.21 -3.18 13.96
C ILE A 20 -33.15 -3.46 15.13
N ILE A 21 -32.73 -4.34 16.06
CA ILE A 21 -33.52 -4.63 17.28
C ILE A 21 -33.62 -3.38 18.16
N GLY A 22 -32.52 -2.63 18.30
CA GLY A 22 -32.46 -1.40 19.08
C GLY A 22 -33.46 -0.34 18.61
N CYS A 23 -33.62 -0.16 17.30
CA CYS A 23 -34.58 0.78 16.72
C CYS A 23 -36.04 0.48 17.12
N ILE A 24 -36.42 -0.79 17.24
CA ILE A 24 -37.77 -1.20 17.68
C ILE A 24 -38.03 -0.75 19.13
N SER A 25 -36.98 -0.65 19.94
CA SER A 25 -37.06 -0.25 21.35
C SER A 25 -36.73 1.22 21.59
N SER A 26 -36.72 2.06 20.53
CA SER A 26 -36.32 3.47 20.59
C SER A 26 -34.91 3.69 21.17
N CYS A 27 -33.99 2.74 20.96
CA CYS A 27 -32.61 2.84 21.40
C CYS A 27 -31.80 3.76 20.46
N TYR A 28 -30.82 4.48 21.00
CA TYR A 28 -29.83 5.19 20.20
C TYR A 28 -28.89 4.18 19.50
N VAL A 29 -28.16 4.63 18.48
CA VAL A 29 -27.20 3.78 17.76
C VAL A 29 -26.18 3.21 18.75
N ALA A 30 -26.18 1.88 18.86
CA ALA A 30 -25.32 1.15 19.76
C ALA A 30 -24.03 0.75 19.05
N THR A 31 -22.90 1.00 19.71
CA THR A 31 -21.55 0.71 19.24
C THR A 31 -20.73 -0.01 20.33
N GLY A 32 -19.57 -0.53 19.94
CA GLY A 32 -18.60 -1.08 20.89
C GLY A 32 -18.13 -0.01 21.87
N SER A 33 -18.09 -0.34 23.16
CA SER A 33 -17.69 0.59 24.22
C SER A 33 -16.35 0.20 24.80
N PHE A 34 -15.30 0.97 24.49
CA PHE A 34 -13.95 0.74 24.99
C PHE A 34 -13.90 0.68 26.52
N SER A 35 -14.50 1.67 27.19
CA SER A 35 -14.52 1.74 28.66
C SER A 35 -15.16 0.50 29.30
N ARG A 36 -16.33 0.05 28.81
CA ARG A 36 -17.02 -1.15 29.35
C ARG A 36 -16.25 -2.43 29.07
N THR A 37 -15.68 -2.58 27.88
CA THR A 37 -14.90 -3.78 27.52
C THR A 37 -13.62 -3.89 28.34
N VAL A 38 -12.93 -2.76 28.59
CA VAL A 38 -11.72 -2.75 29.43
C VAL A 38 -12.06 -3.18 30.85
N VAL A 39 -13.12 -2.62 31.45
CA VAL A 39 -13.53 -3.00 32.82
C VAL A 39 -13.91 -4.48 32.89
N ASN A 40 -14.70 -4.96 31.93
CA ASN A 40 -15.10 -6.37 31.83
C ASN A 40 -13.90 -7.31 31.67
N PHE A 41 -12.89 -6.89 30.90
CA PHE A 41 -11.65 -7.63 30.73
C PHE A 41 -10.81 -7.62 32.03
N THR A 42 -10.68 -6.48 32.71
CA THR A 42 -9.95 -6.39 33.99
C THR A 42 -10.64 -7.15 35.12
N ALA A 43 -11.96 -7.33 35.05
CA ALA A 43 -12.73 -8.17 35.97
C ALA A 43 -12.52 -9.68 35.75
N GLY A 44 -11.72 -10.08 34.76
CA GLY A 44 -11.40 -11.48 34.48
C GLY A 44 -12.48 -12.23 33.72
N CYS A 45 -13.43 -11.53 33.08
CA CYS A 45 -14.51 -12.18 32.35
C CYS A 45 -13.99 -12.88 31.08
N GLU A 46 -14.36 -14.15 30.91
CA GLU A 46 -13.90 -14.98 29.78
C GLU A 46 -15.02 -15.31 28.78
N THR A 47 -16.28 -15.10 29.14
CA THR A 47 -17.44 -15.51 28.33
C THR A 47 -18.40 -14.36 28.05
N LEU A 48 -19.18 -14.49 26.97
CA LEU A 48 -20.24 -13.55 26.60
C LEU A 48 -21.39 -13.49 27.62
N ALA A 49 -21.48 -14.46 28.54
CA ALA A 49 -22.48 -14.46 29.61
C ALA A 49 -22.37 -13.23 30.51
N SER A 50 -21.18 -12.63 30.65
CA SER A 50 -20.99 -11.38 31.39
C SER A 50 -21.86 -10.24 30.84
N ASN A 51 -22.01 -10.14 29.51
CA ASN A 51 -22.83 -9.10 28.88
C ASN A 51 -24.33 -9.30 29.16
N ILE A 52 -24.78 -10.55 29.31
CA ILE A 52 -26.16 -10.88 29.67
C ILE A 52 -26.43 -10.45 31.11
N VAL A 53 -25.54 -10.83 32.04
CA VAL A 53 -25.64 -10.43 33.45
C VAL A 53 -25.62 -8.90 33.59
N MET A 54 -24.71 -8.23 32.88
CA MET A 54 -24.63 -6.77 32.84
C MET A 54 -25.95 -6.14 32.37
N SER A 55 -26.56 -6.70 31.31
CA SER A 55 -27.84 -6.19 30.79
C SER A 55 -28.98 -6.35 31.80
N ILE A 56 -29.06 -7.48 32.49
CA ILE A 56 -30.07 -7.72 33.55
C ILE A 56 -29.87 -6.75 34.71
N VAL A 57 -28.63 -6.55 35.16
CA VAL A 57 -28.31 -5.60 36.24
C VAL A 57 -28.68 -4.17 35.84
N VAL A 58 -28.43 -3.78 34.59
CA VAL A 58 -28.84 -2.45 34.09
C VAL A 58 -30.37 -2.30 34.12
N ILE A 59 -31.13 -3.32 33.69
CA ILE A 59 -32.61 -3.29 33.75
C ILE A 59 -33.10 -3.14 35.19
N ILE A 60 -32.57 -3.95 36.12
CA ILE A 60 -32.92 -3.88 37.55
C ILE A 60 -32.56 -2.50 38.12
N SER A 61 -31.38 -1.98 37.78
CA SER A 61 -30.93 -0.67 38.22
C SER A 61 -31.85 0.45 37.73
N LEU A 62 -32.30 0.38 36.47
CA LEU A 62 -33.24 1.37 35.93
C LEU A 62 -34.63 1.26 36.58
N GLN A 63 -35.09 0.08 36.96
CA GLN A 63 -36.40 -0.04 37.63
C GLN A 63 -36.35 0.38 39.12
N CYS A 64 -35.31 -0.02 39.85
CA CYS A 64 -35.23 0.20 41.30
C CYS A 64 -34.52 1.51 41.68
N LEU A 65 -33.45 1.89 40.97
CA LEU A 65 -32.58 3.02 41.35
C LEU A 65 -32.84 4.31 40.58
N THR A 66 -33.77 4.36 39.61
CA THR A 66 -34.03 5.59 38.84
C THR A 66 -34.36 6.81 39.72
N LYS A 67 -35.15 6.62 40.79
CA LYS A 67 -35.45 7.72 41.74
C LYS A 67 -34.21 8.25 42.46
N LEU A 68 -33.21 7.39 42.70
CA LEU A 68 -31.95 7.78 43.33
C LEU A 68 -31.03 8.46 42.32
N LEU A 69 -30.91 7.89 41.11
CA LEU A 69 -30.07 8.42 40.04
C LEU A 69 -30.53 9.79 39.53
N TYR A 70 -31.82 10.12 39.66
CA TYR A 70 -32.37 11.43 39.28
C TYR A 70 -31.66 12.61 39.97
N PHE A 71 -31.21 12.43 41.21
CA PHE A 71 -30.54 13.48 41.97
C PHE A 71 -29.04 13.60 41.69
N THR A 72 -28.50 12.83 40.74
CA THR A 72 -27.06 12.82 40.47
C THR A 72 -26.64 14.12 39.77
N PRO A 73 -25.75 14.93 40.38
CA PRO A 73 -25.26 16.14 39.75
C PRO A 73 -24.47 15.85 38.48
N THR A 74 -24.63 16.70 37.46
CA THR A 74 -23.87 16.63 36.20
C THR A 74 -22.36 16.66 36.40
N ALA A 75 -21.88 17.31 37.47
CA ALA A 75 -20.47 17.33 37.85
C ALA A 75 -19.88 15.94 38.13
N ILE A 76 -20.67 15.05 38.75
CA ILE A 76 -20.22 13.67 39.03
C ILE A 76 -20.11 12.89 37.71
N LEU A 77 -21.08 13.04 36.80
CA LEU A 77 -21.03 12.40 35.48
C LEU A 77 -19.83 12.89 34.67
N ALA A 78 -19.55 14.20 34.67
CA ALA A 78 -18.39 14.77 34.01
C ALA A 78 -17.08 14.22 34.60
N SER A 79 -16.98 14.10 35.92
CA SER A 79 -15.81 13.53 36.59
C SER A 79 -15.56 12.07 36.18
N ILE A 80 -16.62 11.25 36.09
CA ILE A 80 -16.52 9.86 35.61
C ILE A 80 -15.97 9.82 34.19
N ILE A 81 -16.48 10.66 33.28
CA ILE A 81 -16.00 10.71 31.88
C ILE A 81 -14.52 11.14 31.84
N LEU A 82 -14.15 12.20 32.55
CA LEU A 82 -12.76 12.70 32.60
C LEU A 82 -11.79 11.66 33.18
N SER A 83 -12.23 10.87 34.15
CA SER A 83 -11.40 9.80 34.74
C SER A 83 -11.06 8.67 33.76
N ALA A 84 -11.87 8.49 32.72
CA ALA A 84 -11.66 7.44 31.70
C ALA A 84 -10.76 7.89 30.54
N LEU A 85 -10.48 9.19 30.38
CA LEU A 85 -9.69 9.74 29.27
C LEU A 85 -8.19 9.38 29.30
N PRO A 86 -7.48 9.36 30.45
CA PRO A 86 -6.04 9.11 30.46
C PRO A 86 -5.64 7.77 29.85
N GLY A 87 -6.50 6.75 29.94
CA GLY A 87 -6.25 5.44 29.35
C GLY A 87 -6.47 5.39 27.83
N LEU A 88 -7.05 6.43 27.22
CA LEU A 88 -7.35 6.49 25.79
C LEU A 88 -6.30 7.29 25.00
N ILE A 89 -5.61 8.22 25.65
CA ILE A 89 -4.61 9.08 25.00
C ILE A 89 -3.23 8.42 25.09
N ASP A 90 -2.76 7.87 23.97
CA ASP A 90 -1.42 7.29 23.86
C ASP A 90 -0.48 8.18 23.03
N ILE A 91 0.27 9.04 23.72
CA ILE A 91 1.25 9.95 23.09
C ILE A 91 2.46 9.17 22.56
N ASN A 92 2.80 8.03 23.17
CA ASN A 92 3.94 7.23 22.75
C ASN A 92 3.68 6.58 21.39
N GLU A 93 2.46 6.10 21.16
CA GLU A 93 2.06 5.59 19.84
C GLU A 93 2.09 6.68 18.77
N ALA A 94 1.60 7.89 19.06
CA ALA A 94 1.71 9.01 18.12
C ALA A 94 3.17 9.32 17.74
N TYR A 95 4.09 9.27 18.70
CA TYR A 95 5.52 9.46 18.45
C TYR A 95 6.15 8.31 17.65
N LYS A 96 5.73 7.07 17.88
CA LYS A 96 6.15 5.92 17.08
C LYS A 96 5.70 6.06 15.63
N ILE A 97 4.44 6.45 15.40
CA ILE A 97 3.90 6.70 14.05
C ILE A 97 4.75 7.76 13.34
N TRP A 98 5.09 8.87 14.01
CA TRP A 98 5.97 9.89 13.44
C TRP A 98 7.35 9.37 13.02
N LYS A 99 7.94 8.47 13.81
CA LYS A 99 9.24 7.85 13.48
C LYS A 99 9.17 6.89 12.30
N VAL A 100 8.04 6.20 12.13
CA VAL A 100 7.86 5.18 11.09
C VAL A 100 7.44 5.80 9.76
N ASP A 101 6.36 6.59 9.76
CA ASP A 101 5.82 7.20 8.54
C ASP A 101 5.20 8.58 8.81
N LYS A 102 5.80 9.59 8.18
CA LYS A 102 5.37 10.99 8.31
C LYS A 102 3.98 11.25 7.72
N LEU A 103 3.56 10.50 6.69
CA LEU A 103 2.25 10.66 6.07
C LEU A 103 1.14 10.06 6.96
N ASP A 104 1.41 8.96 7.65
CA ASP A 104 0.46 8.39 8.61
C ASP A 104 0.31 9.29 9.84
N PHE A 105 1.41 9.91 10.28
CA PHE A 105 1.32 10.94 11.31
C PHE A 105 0.53 12.16 10.84
N LEU A 106 0.69 12.58 9.58
CA LEU A 106 -0.09 13.68 9.02
C LEU A 106 -1.59 13.34 9.02
N ALA A 107 -1.96 12.10 8.68
CA ALA A 107 -3.34 11.63 8.79
C ALA A 107 -3.86 11.68 10.24
N CYS A 108 -3.03 11.27 11.21
CA CYS A 108 -3.37 11.32 12.64
C CYS A 108 -3.57 12.75 13.15
N VAL A 109 -2.65 13.66 12.83
CA VAL A 109 -2.73 15.08 13.20
C VAL A 109 -3.91 15.77 12.50
N GLY A 110 -4.13 15.44 11.23
CA GLY A 110 -5.28 15.91 10.45
C GLY A 110 -6.61 15.47 11.08
N ALA A 111 -6.70 14.21 11.53
CA ALA A 111 -7.85 13.71 12.27
C ALA A 111 -8.04 14.49 13.57
N PHE A 112 -6.99 14.63 14.36
CA PHE A 112 -7.03 15.30 15.67
C PHE A 112 -7.53 16.75 15.57
N PHE A 113 -6.90 17.55 14.71
CA PHE A 113 -7.33 18.94 14.52
C PHE A 113 -8.67 19.05 13.79
N GLY A 114 -8.97 18.14 12.87
CA GLY A 114 -10.27 18.08 12.20
C GLY A 114 -11.43 17.86 13.17
N VAL A 115 -11.26 16.97 14.16
CA VAL A 115 -12.27 16.76 15.21
C VAL A 115 -12.38 17.95 16.16
N ILE A 116 -11.25 18.58 16.56
CA ILE A 116 -11.24 19.71 17.49
C ILE A 116 -11.91 20.96 16.90
N PHE A 117 -11.60 21.27 15.63
CA PHE A 117 -12.04 22.54 15.01
C PHE A 117 -13.32 22.43 14.18
N ALA A 118 -13.70 21.23 13.74
CA ALA A 118 -14.86 21.03 12.88
C ALA A 118 -15.87 20.05 13.48
N SER A 119 -15.78 18.77 13.15
CA SER A 119 -16.64 17.72 13.69
C SER A 119 -15.95 16.37 13.64
N VAL A 120 -16.51 15.39 14.36
CA VAL A 120 -16.02 14.01 14.33
C VAL A 120 -16.07 13.44 12.91
N GLU A 121 -17.14 13.69 12.15
CA GLU A 121 -17.25 13.17 10.78
C GLU A 121 -16.22 13.80 9.84
N LEU A 122 -16.00 15.12 9.94
CA LEU A 122 -15.04 15.82 9.10
C LEU A 122 -13.59 15.43 9.44
N GLY A 123 -13.25 15.30 10.73
CA GLY A 123 -11.92 14.81 11.14
C GLY A 123 -11.62 13.41 10.61
N LEU A 124 -12.61 12.50 10.66
CA LEU A 124 -12.48 11.17 10.07
C LEU A 124 -12.30 11.24 8.56
N LEU A 125 -13.09 12.06 7.85
CA LEU A 125 -13.00 12.21 6.41
C LEU A 125 -11.60 12.71 5.98
N VAL A 126 -11.04 13.69 6.70
CA VAL A 126 -9.68 14.20 6.44
C VAL A 126 -8.63 13.09 6.60
N ALA A 127 -8.71 12.28 7.66
CA ALA A 127 -7.78 11.20 7.91
C ALA A 127 -7.81 10.14 6.81
N VAL A 128 -9.02 9.74 6.40
CA VAL A 128 -9.25 8.77 5.31
C VAL A 128 -8.75 9.34 3.99
N ALA A 129 -9.04 10.61 3.69
CA ALA A 129 -8.57 11.25 2.47
C ALA A 129 -7.05 11.26 2.38
N ILE A 130 -6.33 11.66 3.44
CA ILE A 130 -4.87 11.64 3.48
C ILE A 130 -4.33 10.22 3.27
N SER A 131 -4.94 9.22 3.91
CA SER A 131 -4.54 7.82 3.79
C SER A 131 -4.73 7.29 2.35
N LEU A 132 -5.86 7.61 1.72
CA LEU A 132 -6.13 7.24 0.33
C LEU A 132 -5.18 7.96 -0.62
N THR A 133 -4.94 9.26 -0.42
CA THR A 133 -3.96 10.02 -1.21
C THR A 133 -2.57 9.43 -1.10
N LYS A 134 -2.14 8.99 0.10
CA LYS A 134 -0.86 8.29 0.29
C LYS A 134 -0.78 7.02 -0.56
N ILE A 135 -1.81 6.16 -0.52
CA ILE A 135 -1.84 4.91 -1.30
C ILE A 135 -1.75 5.20 -2.80
N ILE A 136 -2.51 6.21 -3.26
CA ILE A 136 -2.50 6.64 -4.66
C ILE A 136 -1.11 7.16 -5.05
N TRP A 137 -0.49 8.00 -4.20
CA TRP A 137 0.83 8.57 -4.45
C TRP A 137 1.91 7.50 -4.58
N ILE A 138 1.90 6.50 -3.69
CA ILE A 138 2.83 5.37 -3.74
C ILE A 138 2.59 4.52 -4.99
N SER A 139 1.32 4.29 -5.35
CA SER A 139 0.95 3.49 -6.52
C SER A 139 1.34 4.15 -7.84
N ILE A 140 1.27 5.48 -7.92
CA ILE A 140 1.62 6.26 -9.11
C ILE A 140 3.13 6.49 -9.24
N GLY A 141 3.92 6.22 -8.19
CA GLY A 141 5.36 6.43 -8.19
C GLY A 141 6.06 5.74 -9.36
N ALA A 142 6.47 6.51 -10.37
CA ALA A 142 7.14 6.04 -11.60
C ALA A 142 8.65 5.78 -11.37
N GLY A 143 8.96 4.90 -10.41
CA GLY A 143 10.33 4.51 -10.14
C GLY A 143 10.86 3.51 -11.18
N THR A 144 12.07 3.75 -11.67
CA THR A 144 12.84 2.79 -12.47
C THR A 144 14.17 2.57 -11.78
N GLU A 145 14.56 1.31 -11.62
CA GLU A 145 15.82 0.92 -10.98
C GLU A 145 16.75 0.36 -12.05
N THR A 146 18.03 0.72 -11.97
CA THR A 146 19.05 0.23 -12.91
C THR A 146 19.75 -0.95 -12.27
N LEU A 147 19.71 -2.11 -12.91
CA LEU A 147 20.30 -3.32 -12.36
C LEU A 147 21.72 -3.54 -12.87
N GLY A 148 22.58 -4.03 -11.99
CA GLY A 148 23.91 -4.55 -12.30
C GLY A 148 24.07 -5.98 -11.79
N ARG A 149 25.00 -6.74 -12.37
CA ARG A 149 25.34 -8.09 -11.93
C ARG A 149 26.25 -8.02 -10.73
N LEU A 150 25.94 -8.77 -9.67
CA LEU A 150 26.82 -8.90 -8.52
C LEU A 150 27.99 -9.86 -8.85
N PRO A 151 29.27 -9.46 -8.66
CA PRO A 151 30.41 -10.28 -9.03
C PRO A 151 30.38 -11.67 -8.38
N GLY A 152 30.62 -12.72 -9.18
CA GLY A 152 30.63 -14.10 -8.71
C GLY A 152 29.26 -14.74 -8.49
N THR A 153 28.18 -14.06 -8.87
CA THR A 153 26.81 -14.59 -8.81
C THR A 153 26.01 -14.27 -10.08
N ASP A 154 24.86 -14.93 -10.24
CA ASP A 154 23.88 -14.65 -11.30
C ASP A 154 22.77 -13.70 -10.84
N LEU A 155 23.00 -12.97 -9.74
CA LEU A 155 22.04 -12.04 -9.17
C LEU A 155 22.19 -10.64 -9.76
N PHE A 156 21.05 -10.05 -10.12
CA PHE A 156 20.94 -8.67 -10.60
C PHE A 156 20.27 -7.80 -9.56
N CYS A 157 21.02 -6.82 -9.06
CA CYS A 157 20.61 -5.93 -7.98
C CYS A 157 20.70 -4.47 -8.41
N ASP A 158 19.94 -3.60 -7.73
CA ASP A 158 20.01 -2.15 -7.97
C ASP A 158 21.39 -1.61 -7.64
N VAL A 159 22.00 -0.92 -8.60
CA VAL A 159 23.32 -0.30 -8.48
C VAL A 159 23.34 0.80 -7.42
N GLN A 160 22.20 1.46 -7.16
CA GLN A 160 22.13 2.48 -6.10
C GLN A 160 22.17 1.86 -4.69
N GLN A 161 21.49 0.72 -4.51
CA GLN A 161 21.48 -0.01 -3.24
C GLN A 161 22.79 -0.80 -3.02
N TYR A 162 23.36 -1.37 -4.09
CA TYR A 162 24.55 -2.20 -4.06
C TYR A 162 25.62 -1.65 -5.00
N PRO A 163 26.51 -0.76 -4.50
CA PRO A 163 27.54 -0.11 -5.33
C PRO A 163 28.56 -1.09 -5.96
N MET A 164 28.64 -2.32 -5.44
CA MET A 164 29.48 -3.39 -5.99
C MET A 164 28.89 -4.07 -7.25
N ALA A 165 27.64 -3.77 -7.61
CA ALA A 165 26.98 -4.34 -8.78
C ALA A 165 27.56 -3.73 -10.07
N VAL A 166 28.05 -4.59 -10.97
CA VAL A 166 28.71 -4.19 -12.22
C VAL A 166 27.70 -4.19 -13.36
N LYS A 167 27.62 -3.08 -14.11
CA LYS A 167 26.79 -3.01 -15.31
C LYS A 167 27.41 -3.83 -16.44
N THR A 168 26.57 -4.56 -17.18
CA THR A 168 27.01 -5.30 -18.36
C THR A 168 27.19 -4.35 -19.54
N PRO A 169 28.36 -4.32 -20.21
CA PRO A 169 28.56 -3.51 -21.40
C PRO A 169 27.54 -3.85 -22.50
N GLY A 170 27.04 -2.84 -23.20
CA GLY A 170 26.07 -3.00 -24.30
C GLY A 170 24.63 -3.37 -23.89
N VAL A 171 24.36 -3.70 -22.62
CA VAL A 171 23.04 -4.14 -22.14
C VAL A 171 22.52 -3.22 -21.04
N ALA A 172 21.33 -2.65 -21.26
CA ALA A 172 20.61 -1.84 -20.30
C ALA A 172 19.56 -2.68 -19.57
N ILE A 173 19.77 -2.95 -18.29
CA ILE A 173 18.83 -3.72 -17.47
C ILE A 173 18.08 -2.75 -16.55
N ILE A 174 16.78 -2.60 -16.78
CA ILE A 174 15.94 -1.65 -16.06
C ILE A 174 14.77 -2.40 -15.42
N ARG A 175 14.64 -2.30 -14.11
CA ARG A 175 13.51 -2.83 -13.35
C ARG A 175 12.45 -1.76 -13.16
N VAL A 176 11.20 -2.12 -13.43
CA VAL A 176 10.05 -1.28 -13.09
C VAL A 176 9.81 -1.39 -11.59
N LYS A 177 9.97 -0.29 -10.84
CA LYS A 177 9.77 -0.29 -9.38
C LYS A 177 8.29 -0.41 -9.01
N SER A 178 7.41 0.11 -9.87
CA SER A 178 5.97 0.20 -9.63
C SER A 178 5.27 -1.15 -9.74
N ALA A 179 4.39 -1.47 -8.79
CA ALA A 179 3.61 -2.71 -8.80
C ALA A 179 2.48 -2.71 -9.85
N LEU A 180 2.02 -1.54 -10.25
CA LEU A 180 1.00 -1.33 -11.26
C LEU A 180 1.60 -0.47 -12.36
N LEU A 181 1.46 -0.87 -13.63
CA LEU A 181 1.83 -0.04 -14.77
C LEU A 181 0.52 0.36 -15.45
N CYS A 182 0.11 1.60 -15.16
CA CYS A 182 -1.20 2.13 -15.50
C CYS A 182 -1.12 3.48 -16.20
N PHE A 183 -2.25 3.98 -16.70
CA PHE A 183 -2.36 5.30 -17.35
C PHE A 183 -1.59 6.42 -16.62
N SER A 184 -1.61 6.41 -15.29
CA SER A 184 -0.99 7.48 -14.50
C SER A 184 0.54 7.46 -14.50
N ASN A 185 1.19 6.30 -14.63
CA ASN A 185 2.64 6.18 -14.46
C ASN A 185 3.37 5.65 -15.71
N ALA A 186 2.66 5.02 -16.64
CA ALA A 186 3.23 4.39 -17.83
C ALA A 186 4.10 5.36 -18.64
N ASN A 187 3.57 6.54 -18.98
CA ASN A 187 4.29 7.56 -19.73
C ASN A 187 5.54 8.06 -18.99
N SER A 188 5.45 8.22 -17.67
CA SER A 188 6.58 8.63 -16.86
C SER A 188 7.69 7.58 -16.81
N VAL A 189 7.32 6.30 -16.74
CA VAL A 189 8.26 5.17 -16.80
C VAL A 189 8.93 5.11 -18.18
N ARG A 190 8.15 5.19 -19.27
CA ARG A 190 8.66 5.23 -20.65
C ARG A 190 9.67 6.35 -20.84
N GLU A 191 9.31 7.58 -20.45
CA GLU A 191 10.21 8.73 -20.58
C GLU A 191 11.49 8.57 -19.75
N ARG A 192 11.41 8.01 -18.54
CA ARG A 192 12.58 7.76 -17.69
C ARG A 192 13.51 6.74 -18.33
N ILE A 193 12.98 5.66 -18.89
CA ILE A 193 13.75 4.65 -19.61
C ILE A 193 14.47 5.29 -20.80
N LEU A 194 13.74 6.02 -21.64
CA LEU A 194 14.32 6.68 -22.82
C LEU A 194 15.39 7.70 -22.43
N LYS A 195 15.10 8.59 -21.46
CA LYS A 195 16.07 9.58 -20.95
C LYS A 195 17.32 8.91 -20.38
N TRP A 196 17.17 7.78 -19.72
CA TRP A 196 18.31 7.02 -19.18
C TRP A 196 19.19 6.46 -20.30
N ILE A 197 18.58 5.81 -21.30
CA ILE A 197 19.29 5.25 -22.45
C ILE A 197 20.05 6.34 -23.21
N THR A 198 19.39 7.48 -23.50
CA THR A 198 20.05 8.60 -24.20
C THR A 198 21.25 9.14 -23.43
N ARG A 199 21.20 9.16 -22.08
CA ARG A 199 22.32 9.62 -21.25
C ARG A 199 23.49 8.63 -21.27
N GLU A 200 23.22 7.33 -21.22
CA GLU A 200 24.28 6.31 -21.29
C GLU A 200 24.93 6.29 -22.68
N ASP A 201 24.14 6.39 -23.76
CA ASP A 201 24.68 6.50 -25.13
C ASP A 201 25.58 7.73 -25.30
N ALA A 202 25.20 8.87 -24.70
CA ALA A 202 26.00 10.09 -24.74
C ALA A 202 27.34 9.93 -24.00
N LYS A 203 27.36 9.26 -22.84
CA LYS A 203 28.59 8.95 -22.11
C LYS A 203 29.50 8.02 -22.89
N GLY A 204 28.94 6.95 -23.47
CA GLY A 204 29.70 6.00 -24.27
C GLY A 204 30.41 6.63 -25.48
N LYS A 205 29.78 7.63 -26.12
CA LYS A 205 30.40 8.41 -27.20
C LYS A 205 31.55 9.31 -26.74
N ILE A 206 31.46 9.87 -25.52
CA ILE A 206 32.49 10.76 -24.96
C ILE A 206 33.73 9.95 -24.53
N GLU A 207 33.53 8.77 -23.95
CA GLU A 207 34.61 7.90 -23.46
C GLU A 207 35.27 7.06 -24.56
N GLY A 208 34.86 7.19 -25.83
CA GLY A 208 35.49 6.53 -26.98
C GLY A 208 35.45 5.00 -26.96
N THR A 209 34.66 4.40 -26.07
CA THR A 209 34.59 2.94 -25.88
C THR A 209 33.40 2.40 -26.64
N THR A 210 33.65 1.74 -27.78
CA THR A 210 32.62 1.18 -28.68
C THR A 210 31.69 0.17 -27.99
N GLY A 211 32.12 -0.43 -26.86
CA GLY A 211 31.34 -1.35 -26.04
C GLY A 211 30.29 -0.72 -25.10
N SER A 212 30.22 0.62 -25.04
CA SER A 212 29.30 1.34 -24.14
C SER A 212 27.98 1.79 -24.80
N ILE A 213 27.79 1.52 -26.09
CA ILE A 213 26.53 1.83 -26.78
C ILE A 213 25.51 0.75 -26.43
N VAL A 214 24.37 1.14 -25.88
CA VAL A 214 23.32 0.20 -25.49
C VAL A 214 22.68 -0.39 -26.75
N GLN A 215 22.78 -1.70 -26.94
CA GLN A 215 22.14 -2.41 -28.06
C GLN A 215 20.87 -3.14 -27.61
N LEU A 216 20.89 -3.70 -26.40
CA LEU A 216 19.75 -4.42 -25.81
C LEU A 216 19.25 -3.71 -24.56
N VAL A 217 17.93 -3.55 -24.46
CA VAL A 217 17.23 -3.11 -23.26
C VAL A 217 16.43 -4.28 -22.71
N ILE A 218 16.75 -4.71 -21.49
CA ILE A 218 16.00 -5.72 -20.75
C ILE A 218 15.14 -5.01 -19.72
N LEU A 219 13.83 -5.14 -19.87
CA LEU A 219 12.86 -4.65 -18.90
C LEU A 219 12.52 -5.76 -17.91
N ASP A 220 13.01 -5.63 -16.68
CA ASP A 220 12.64 -6.53 -15.59
C ASP A 220 11.27 -6.11 -15.03
N THR A 221 10.31 -7.01 -15.21
CA THR A 221 8.91 -6.86 -14.80
C THR A 221 8.55 -7.70 -13.57
N SER A 222 9.54 -8.20 -12.84
CA SER A 222 9.34 -9.03 -11.63
C SER A 222 8.42 -8.38 -10.59
N ASN A 223 8.49 -7.06 -10.43
CA ASN A 223 7.68 -6.33 -9.45
C ASN A 223 6.26 -6.01 -9.97
N LEU A 224 6.00 -6.23 -11.26
CA LEU A 224 4.76 -5.82 -11.90
C LEU A 224 3.65 -6.84 -11.64
N VAL A 225 2.67 -6.44 -10.84
CA VAL A 225 1.50 -7.28 -10.49
C VAL A 225 0.44 -7.23 -11.59
N SER A 226 0.18 -6.03 -12.14
CA SER A 226 -0.81 -5.84 -13.19
C SER A 226 -0.45 -4.68 -14.11
N ILE A 227 -0.80 -4.83 -15.39
CA ILE A 227 -0.70 -3.82 -16.43
C ILE A 227 -2.10 -3.50 -16.98
N ASP A 228 -2.38 -2.23 -17.27
CA ASP A 228 -3.62 -1.81 -17.95
C ASP A 228 -3.37 -1.58 -19.46
N THR A 229 -4.42 -1.21 -20.20
CA THR A 229 -4.34 -0.96 -21.64
C THR A 229 -3.41 0.19 -21.99
N SER A 230 -3.40 1.26 -21.18
CA SER A 230 -2.52 2.42 -21.39
C SER A 230 -1.05 2.06 -21.12
N GLY A 231 -0.81 1.17 -20.16
CA GLY A 231 0.49 0.62 -19.86
C GLY A 231 1.07 -0.21 -20.99
N ILE A 232 0.25 -1.05 -21.61
CA ILE A 232 0.65 -1.82 -22.79
C ILE A 232 0.93 -0.89 -23.97
N ALA A 233 0.06 0.10 -24.23
CA ALA A 233 0.28 1.10 -25.28
C ALA A 233 1.61 1.86 -25.07
N SER A 234 1.94 2.22 -23.83
CA SER A 234 3.22 2.86 -23.51
C SER A 234 4.43 1.94 -23.75
N LEU A 235 4.29 0.63 -23.51
CA LEU A 235 5.33 -0.36 -23.86
C LEU A 235 5.47 -0.54 -25.37
N GLU A 236 4.37 -0.46 -26.13
CA GLU A 236 4.40 -0.45 -27.60
C GLU A 236 5.15 0.77 -28.14
N GLU A 237 4.82 1.97 -27.67
CA GLU A 237 5.54 3.20 -28.03
C GLU A 237 7.02 3.14 -27.63
N LEU A 238 7.33 2.56 -26.46
CA LEU A 238 8.70 2.34 -26.02
C LEU A 238 9.45 1.43 -26.99
N HIS A 239 8.83 0.31 -27.37
CA HIS A 239 9.41 -0.62 -28.33
C HIS A 239 9.69 0.05 -29.69
N GLU A 240 8.72 0.79 -30.23
CA GLU A 240 8.89 1.52 -31.50
C GLU A 240 10.01 2.57 -31.42
N SER A 241 10.11 3.28 -30.29
CA SER A 241 11.17 4.25 -30.04
C SER A 241 12.56 3.60 -29.94
N LEU A 242 12.64 2.37 -29.41
CA LEU A 242 13.89 1.62 -29.32
C LEU A 242 14.30 1.04 -30.67
N VAL A 243 13.35 0.46 -31.42
CA VAL A 243 13.60 -0.09 -32.75
C VAL A 243 14.03 0.99 -33.74
N SER A 244 13.39 2.17 -33.71
CA SER A 244 13.82 3.32 -34.54
C SER A 244 15.23 3.82 -34.20
N SER A 245 15.71 3.56 -32.97
CA SER A 245 17.07 3.83 -32.53
C SER A 245 18.05 2.67 -32.76
N GLY A 246 17.62 1.61 -33.46
CA GLY A 246 18.43 0.40 -33.72
C GLY A 246 18.66 -0.49 -32.49
N LYS A 247 17.87 -0.32 -31.43
CA LYS A 247 17.98 -1.07 -30.17
C LYS A 247 16.89 -2.13 -30.04
N GLN A 248 17.19 -3.22 -29.34
CA GLN A 248 16.26 -4.30 -29.09
C GLN A 248 15.65 -4.19 -27.69
N LEU A 249 14.39 -4.62 -27.54
CA LEU A 249 13.69 -4.71 -26.25
C LEU A 249 13.42 -6.18 -25.92
N ALA A 250 13.72 -6.58 -24.68
CA ALA A 250 13.37 -7.86 -24.11
C ALA A 250 12.65 -7.66 -22.76
N ILE A 251 11.75 -8.59 -22.41
CA ILE A 251 11.07 -8.60 -21.11
C ILE A 251 11.60 -9.77 -20.27
N ALA A 252 11.93 -9.50 -19.01
CA ALA A 252 12.29 -10.53 -18.04
C ALA A 252 11.22 -10.66 -16.93
N ASN A 253 10.97 -11.91 -16.54
CA ASN A 253 10.13 -12.34 -15.42
C ASN A 253 8.74 -11.67 -15.33
N PRO A 254 7.89 -11.72 -16.37
CA PRO A 254 6.55 -11.17 -16.28
C PRO A 254 5.64 -12.05 -15.42
N GLY A 255 4.94 -11.44 -14.47
CA GLY A 255 3.90 -12.12 -13.70
C GLY A 255 2.76 -12.64 -14.60
N TRP A 256 2.03 -13.66 -14.14
CA TRP A 256 0.98 -14.34 -14.91
C TRP A 256 -0.05 -13.38 -15.52
N GLN A 257 -0.55 -12.43 -14.73
CA GLN A 257 -1.52 -11.43 -15.18
C GLN A 257 -0.95 -10.48 -16.23
N VAL A 258 0.34 -10.18 -16.15
CA VAL A 258 1.04 -9.32 -17.11
C VAL A 258 1.22 -10.05 -18.43
N ILE A 259 1.81 -11.25 -18.42
CA ILE A 259 2.07 -11.99 -19.66
C ILE A 259 0.77 -12.36 -20.39
N TYR A 260 -0.30 -12.68 -19.66
CA TYR A 260 -1.61 -12.94 -20.26
C TYR A 260 -2.11 -11.73 -21.07
N LYS A 261 -2.04 -10.53 -20.50
CA LYS A 261 -2.47 -9.29 -21.17
C LYS A 261 -1.54 -8.90 -22.33
N LEU A 262 -0.23 -9.13 -22.20
CA LEU A 262 0.74 -8.89 -23.28
C LEU A 262 0.54 -9.86 -24.46
N LYS A 263 0.15 -11.10 -24.20
CA LYS A 263 -0.22 -12.06 -25.26
C LYS A 263 -1.54 -11.69 -25.93
N ALA A 264 -2.54 -11.29 -25.15
CA ALA A 264 -3.84 -10.86 -25.68
C ALA A 264 -3.74 -9.66 -26.64
N THR A 265 -2.75 -8.80 -26.46
CA THR A 265 -2.46 -7.63 -27.30
C THR A 265 -1.45 -7.89 -28.42
N ASN A 266 -0.98 -9.15 -28.58
CA ASN A 266 0.09 -9.53 -29.51
C ASN A 266 1.43 -8.80 -29.30
N PHE A 267 1.64 -8.17 -28.14
CA PHE A 267 2.89 -7.47 -27.84
C PHE A 267 4.09 -8.42 -27.84
N VAL A 268 3.91 -9.64 -27.31
CA VAL A 268 4.95 -10.68 -27.27
C VAL A 268 5.45 -11.03 -28.68
N ALA A 269 4.56 -11.07 -29.67
CA ALA A 269 4.93 -11.32 -31.06
C ALA A 269 5.69 -10.13 -31.66
N ARG A 270 5.29 -8.89 -31.34
CA ARG A 270 5.95 -7.67 -31.82
C ARG A 270 7.41 -7.57 -31.37
N ILE A 271 7.71 -7.93 -30.13
CA ILE A 271 9.10 -7.94 -29.62
C ILE A 271 9.93 -9.14 -30.12
N GLY A 272 9.40 -9.96 -31.03
CA GLY A 272 10.08 -11.14 -31.58
C GLY A 272 10.13 -12.32 -30.62
N GLY A 273 9.19 -12.42 -29.67
CA GLY A 273 9.15 -13.51 -28.69
C GLY A 273 10.20 -13.41 -27.58
N ARG A 274 10.88 -12.26 -27.44
CA ARG A 274 11.94 -11.99 -26.44
C ARG A 274 11.38 -11.80 -25.02
N VAL A 275 10.76 -12.85 -24.50
CA VAL A 275 10.26 -12.93 -23.12
C VAL A 275 10.98 -14.06 -22.41
N PHE A 276 11.67 -13.73 -21.33
CA PHE A 276 12.53 -14.65 -20.59
C PHE A 276 12.07 -14.80 -19.14
N LEU A 277 12.38 -15.93 -18.52
CA LEU A 277 12.06 -16.15 -17.11
C LEU A 277 13.04 -15.41 -16.21
N THR A 278 14.32 -15.37 -16.60
CA THR A 278 15.38 -14.68 -15.84
C THR A 278 16.10 -13.64 -16.69
N ILE A 279 16.74 -12.68 -16.02
CA ILE A 279 17.58 -11.68 -16.67
C ILE A 279 18.84 -12.34 -17.27
N GLY A 280 19.37 -13.38 -16.63
CA GLY A 280 20.53 -14.13 -17.13
C GLY A 280 20.26 -14.75 -18.50
N GLU A 281 19.15 -15.49 -18.64
CA GLU A 281 18.71 -16.06 -19.92
C GLU A 281 18.57 -15.01 -21.03
N ALA A 282 18.03 -13.83 -20.68
CA ALA A 282 17.85 -12.73 -21.63
C ALA A 282 19.18 -12.15 -22.12
N ILE A 283 20.23 -12.18 -21.29
CA ILE A 283 21.58 -11.74 -21.67
C ILE A 283 22.26 -12.80 -22.51
N ASP A 284 22.21 -14.07 -22.08
CA ASP A 284 22.89 -15.19 -22.74
C ASP A 284 22.36 -15.37 -24.18
N CYS A 285 21.04 -15.32 -24.37
CA CYS A 285 20.42 -15.44 -25.69
C CYS A 285 20.79 -14.29 -26.65
N ASN A 286 21.26 -13.15 -26.14
CA ASN A 286 21.66 -12.02 -26.96
C ASN A 286 23.17 -11.97 -27.24
N LEU A 287 23.97 -12.79 -26.54
CA LEU A 287 25.40 -12.98 -26.84
C LEU A 287 25.60 -13.93 -28.05
N ASP A 288 24.54 -14.61 -28.50
CA ASP A 288 24.55 -15.51 -29.67
C ASP A 288 24.25 -14.79 -31.02
N PHE A 289 24.21 -13.46 -31.06
CA PHE A 289 23.98 -12.65 -32.27
C PHE A 289 25.20 -11.82 -32.70
#